data_AF-A0A8T3TBV2-F1
#
_entry.id   AF-A0A8T3TBV2-F1
#
_cell.length_a   1.000
_cell.length_b   1.000
_cell.length_c   1.000
_cell.angle_alpha   90.00
_cell.angle_beta   90.00
_cell.angle_gamma   90.00
#
_symmetry.space_group_name_H-M   'P 1'
#
loop_
_entity.id
_entity.type
_entity.pdbx_description
1 polymer ?
#
loop_
_entity_poly.entity_id
_entity_poly.type
_entity_poly.pdbx_seq_one_letter_code
_entity_poly.pdbx_strand_id
1 'polypeptide(L)'
;FYVPGSLRNTPTGFQIQAHNEMGDGTLVGVTRITVDGLAMDPAGITAELEGTDEVVRASGISRVSSVPFKRGERVTLHVISQPLTPGPHQLEVELVELNLGVLQLGILESVAGDAAGQPDREDAADGHSQPDAADAADAADQADGDPR
;
A
#
# COMPACT_ATOMS: atom_id res chain seq x y z
N PHE A 1 -18.46 -6.69 3.80
CA PHE A 1 -18.15 -5.48 4.58
C PHE A 1 -16.65 -5.27 4.52
N TYR A 2 -16.19 -4.12 4.02
CA TYR A 2 -14.76 -3.78 3.89
C TYR A 2 -14.31 -2.87 5.03
N VAL A 3 -12.99 -2.79 5.29
CA VAL A 3 -12.40 -1.87 6.27
C VAL A 3 -11.86 -0.64 5.54
N PRO A 4 -12.42 0.56 5.73
CA PRO A 4 -11.91 1.77 5.08
C PRO A 4 -10.46 2.09 5.47
N GLY A 5 -9.66 2.49 4.49
CA GLY A 5 -8.23 2.77 4.68
C GLY A 5 -7.37 1.50 4.76
N SER A 6 -7.90 0.34 4.37
CA SER A 6 -7.17 -0.93 4.36
C SER A 6 -6.56 -1.26 3.00
N LEU A 7 -6.94 -0.56 1.93
CA LEU A 7 -6.38 -0.76 0.60
C LEU A 7 -4.95 -0.23 0.57
N ARG A 8 -3.98 -1.14 0.37
CA ARG A 8 -2.55 -0.81 0.39
C ARG A 8 -1.80 -1.61 -0.66
N ASN A 9 -0.82 -0.97 -1.30
CA ASN A 9 0.11 -1.69 -2.15
C ASN A 9 1.01 -2.61 -1.34
N THR A 10 1.43 -3.69 -1.99
CA THR A 10 2.48 -4.60 -1.54
C THR A 10 3.51 -4.72 -2.66
N PRO A 11 4.71 -5.26 -2.39
CA PRO A 11 5.72 -5.46 -3.44
C PRO A 11 5.24 -6.33 -4.62
N THR A 12 4.19 -7.13 -4.41
CA THR A 12 3.65 -8.10 -5.38
C THR A 12 2.23 -7.78 -5.83
N GLY A 13 1.69 -6.60 -5.52
CA GLY A 13 0.33 -6.20 -5.87
C GLY A 13 -0.29 -5.30 -4.82
N PHE A 14 -1.43 -5.70 -4.25
CA PHE A 14 -2.11 -4.95 -3.19
C PHE A 14 -2.86 -5.88 -2.23
N GLN A 15 -3.27 -5.32 -1.10
CA GLN A 15 -4.11 -5.98 -0.11
C GLN A 15 -5.28 -5.09 0.32
N ILE A 16 -6.37 -5.71 0.77
CA ILE A 16 -7.54 -5.03 1.34
C ILE A 16 -8.15 -5.89 2.45
N GLN A 17 -8.69 -5.26 3.50
CA GLN A 17 -9.36 -5.97 4.58
C GLN A 17 -10.88 -5.94 4.46
N ALA A 18 -11.49 -7.05 4.89
CA ALA A 18 -12.91 -7.18 5.10
C ALA A 18 -13.20 -7.65 6.53
N HIS A 19 -14.31 -7.19 7.10
CA HIS A 19 -14.77 -7.53 8.45
C HIS A 19 -16.22 -8.00 8.37
N ASN A 20 -16.55 -9.20 8.83
CA ASN A 20 -17.93 -9.70 8.73
C ASN A 20 -18.83 -9.17 9.85
N GLU A 21 -19.77 -8.29 9.51
CA GLU A 21 -20.74 -7.73 10.46
C GLU A 21 -22.16 -8.30 10.30
N MET A 22 -22.42 -9.12 9.27
CA MET A 22 -23.78 -9.58 8.93
C MET A 22 -24.27 -10.70 9.84
N GLY A 23 -23.40 -11.64 10.16
CA GLY A 23 -23.77 -12.90 10.80
C GLY A 23 -22.85 -14.03 10.37
N ASP A 24 -23.02 -15.19 11.00
CA ASP A 24 -22.22 -16.36 10.65
C ASP A 24 -22.63 -16.86 9.26
N GLY A 25 -21.65 -17.04 8.38
CA GLY A 25 -21.86 -17.46 7.00
C GLY A 25 -20.84 -18.47 6.53
N THR A 26 -21.08 -19.01 5.34
CA THR A 26 -20.18 -19.95 4.67
C THR A 26 -20.00 -19.55 3.22
N LEU A 27 -18.79 -19.15 2.87
CA LEU A 27 -18.40 -18.84 1.51
C LEU A 27 -18.20 -20.13 0.72
N VAL A 28 -18.87 -20.20 -0.44
CA VAL A 28 -18.86 -21.34 -1.35
C VAL A 28 -18.42 -20.98 -2.77
N GLY A 29 -17.95 -19.74 -2.98
CA GLY A 29 -17.30 -19.34 -4.21
C GLY A 29 -16.90 -17.87 -4.24
N VAL A 30 -15.92 -17.55 -5.08
CA VAL A 30 -15.56 -16.19 -5.49
C VAL A 30 -15.66 -16.17 -7.01
N THR A 31 -16.60 -15.40 -7.54
CA THR A 31 -16.96 -15.45 -8.97
C THR A 31 -16.31 -14.34 -9.77
N ARG A 32 -16.14 -13.15 -9.17
CA ARG A 32 -15.57 -12.00 -9.87
C ARG A 32 -14.84 -11.08 -8.90
N ILE A 33 -13.62 -10.68 -9.26
CA ILE A 33 -12.93 -9.56 -8.62
C ILE A 33 -12.43 -8.66 -9.75
N THR A 34 -12.79 -7.38 -9.71
CA THR A 34 -12.30 -6.39 -10.67
C THR A 34 -11.71 -5.18 -9.97
N VAL A 35 -10.69 -4.59 -10.57
CA VAL A 35 -10.12 -3.31 -10.16
C VAL A 35 -10.16 -2.36 -11.36
N ASP A 36 -10.82 -1.21 -11.21
CA ASP A 36 -11.04 -0.23 -12.28
C ASP A 36 -11.62 -0.86 -13.56
N GLY A 37 -12.51 -1.85 -13.38
CA GLY A 37 -13.13 -2.62 -14.46
C GLY A 37 -12.27 -3.74 -15.06
N LEU A 38 -11.01 -3.89 -14.63
CA LEU A 38 -10.13 -4.98 -15.05
C LEU A 38 -10.33 -6.21 -14.18
N ALA A 39 -10.63 -7.35 -14.79
CA ALA A 39 -10.79 -8.62 -14.07
C ALA A 39 -9.44 -9.15 -13.54
N MET A 40 -9.42 -9.54 -12.28
CA MET A 40 -8.27 -10.14 -11.62
C MET A 40 -8.30 -11.67 -11.77
N ASP A 41 -7.14 -12.29 -11.91
CA ASP A 41 -7.02 -13.75 -11.99
C ASP A 41 -7.25 -14.38 -10.60
N PRO A 42 -8.28 -15.24 -10.42
CA PRO A 42 -8.52 -15.94 -9.16
C PRO A 42 -7.35 -16.80 -8.65
N ALA A 43 -6.40 -17.19 -9.52
CA ALA A 43 -5.19 -17.89 -9.11
C ALA A 43 -4.21 -17.02 -8.32
N GLY A 44 -4.26 -15.70 -8.54
CA GLY A 44 -3.43 -14.70 -7.85
C GLY A 44 -4.07 -14.14 -6.58
N ILE A 45 -5.19 -14.68 -6.12
CA ILE A 45 -5.97 -14.10 -5.02
C ILE A 45 -5.98 -15.06 -3.83
N THR A 46 -5.50 -14.58 -2.69
CA THR A 46 -5.53 -15.30 -1.42
C THR A 46 -6.20 -14.48 -0.33
N ALA A 47 -6.67 -15.18 0.70
CA ALA A 47 -7.33 -14.62 1.86
C ALA A 47 -6.69 -15.19 3.13
N GLU A 48 -6.31 -14.31 4.04
CA GLU A 48 -5.75 -14.64 5.35
C GLU A 48 -6.76 -14.26 6.43
N LEU A 49 -7.21 -15.25 7.21
CA LEU A 49 -8.16 -15.01 8.30
C LEU A 49 -7.40 -14.54 9.55
N GLU A 50 -7.78 -13.38 10.09
CA GLU A 50 -7.12 -12.76 11.24
C GLU A 50 -7.10 -13.72 12.44
N GLY A 51 -5.91 -13.91 13.04
CA GLY A 51 -5.73 -14.81 14.18
C GLY A 51 -5.52 -16.28 13.83
N THR A 52 -5.37 -16.61 12.55
CA THR A 52 -5.03 -17.96 12.06
C THR A 52 -3.85 -17.93 11.11
N ASP A 53 -3.15 -19.05 10.96
CA ASP A 53 -2.15 -19.25 9.90
C ASP A 53 -2.79 -19.79 8.59
N GLU A 54 -4.12 -19.72 8.49
CA GLU A 54 -4.85 -20.27 7.34
C GLU A 54 -4.82 -19.29 6.17
N VAL A 55 -4.27 -19.76 5.04
CA VAL A 55 -4.29 -19.05 3.76
C VAL A 55 -5.22 -19.78 2.80
N VAL A 56 -6.30 -19.12 2.40
CA VAL A 56 -7.28 -19.65 1.47
C VAL A 56 -7.04 -19.05 0.08
N ARG A 57 -6.94 -19.88 -0.96
CA ARG A 57 -6.97 -19.40 -2.36
C ARG A 57 -8.40 -19.19 -2.81
N ALA A 58 -8.70 -18.05 -3.43
CA ALA A 58 -10.04 -17.75 -3.95
C ALA A 58 -10.52 -18.82 -4.94
N SER A 59 -9.63 -19.29 -5.81
CA SER A 59 -9.88 -20.39 -6.77
C SER A 59 -10.17 -21.75 -6.14
N GLY A 60 -9.83 -21.95 -4.87
CA GLY A 60 -10.11 -23.18 -4.13
C GLY A 60 -11.48 -23.19 -3.44
N ILE A 61 -12.15 -22.04 -3.35
CA ILE A 61 -13.42 -21.92 -2.63
C ILE A 61 -14.55 -22.48 -3.50
N SER A 62 -15.26 -23.46 -2.98
CA SER A 62 -16.37 -24.13 -3.66
C SER A 62 -17.39 -24.65 -2.65
N ARG A 63 -18.49 -25.25 -3.13
CA ARG A 63 -19.47 -25.93 -2.26
C ARG A 63 -18.88 -27.14 -1.50
N VAL A 64 -17.83 -27.77 -2.02
CA VAL A 64 -17.18 -28.92 -1.39
C VAL A 64 -15.95 -28.54 -0.57
N SER A 65 -15.38 -27.35 -0.83
CA SER A 65 -14.25 -26.76 -0.11
C SER A 65 -14.65 -25.34 0.28
N SER A 66 -15.57 -25.26 1.25
CA SER A 66 -16.18 -24.01 1.71
C SER A 66 -15.41 -23.40 2.86
N VAL A 67 -15.50 -22.08 3.00
CA VAL A 67 -14.83 -21.33 4.07
C VAL A 67 -15.87 -20.75 5.02
N PRO A 68 -15.88 -21.15 6.31
CA PRO A 68 -16.69 -20.45 7.29
C PRO A 68 -16.16 -19.02 7.47
N PHE A 69 -17.06 -18.05 7.47
CA PHE A 69 -16.71 -16.66 7.80
C PHE A 69 -17.72 -16.19 8.84
N LYS A 70 -17.30 -16.22 10.10
CA LYS A 70 -18.17 -15.94 11.26
C LYS A 70 -18.29 -14.45 11.50
N ARG A 71 -19.33 -14.05 12.23
CA ARG A 71 -19.50 -12.66 12.63
C ARG A 71 -18.33 -12.21 13.50
N GLY A 72 -17.77 -11.05 13.18
CA GLY A 72 -16.63 -10.46 13.88
C GLY A 72 -15.27 -10.88 13.33
N GLU A 73 -15.21 -11.87 12.43
CA GLU A 73 -13.94 -12.25 11.80
C GLU A 73 -13.50 -11.21 10.78
N ARG A 74 -12.19 -10.99 10.71
CA ARG A 74 -11.57 -10.18 9.65
C ARG A 74 -10.73 -11.05 8.75
N VAL A 75 -10.66 -10.64 7.50
CA VAL A 75 -9.85 -11.30 6.48
C VAL A 75 -9.07 -10.24 5.71
N THR A 76 -7.80 -10.53 5.45
CA THR A 76 -6.98 -9.74 4.53
C THR A 76 -6.94 -10.47 3.19
N LEU A 77 -7.48 -9.84 2.16
CA LEU A 77 -7.36 -10.31 0.78
C LEU A 77 -6.05 -9.78 0.20
N HIS A 78 -5.25 -10.66 -0.36
CA HIS A 78 -4.04 -10.36 -1.10
C HIS A 78 -4.26 -10.65 -2.57
N VAL A 79 -3.92 -9.69 -3.42
CA VAL A 79 -4.05 -9.80 -4.88
C VAL A 79 -2.68 -9.64 -5.50
N ILE A 80 -2.22 -10.70 -6.17
CA ILE A 80 -1.00 -10.68 -6.96
C ILE A 80 -1.30 -9.97 -8.28
N SER A 81 -0.71 -8.79 -8.45
CA SER A 81 -0.90 -7.92 -9.60
C SER A 81 0.26 -6.93 -9.71
N GLN A 82 0.17 -5.99 -10.66
CA GLN A 82 0.94 -4.76 -10.52
C GLN A 82 0.38 -3.96 -9.33
N PRO A 83 1.26 -3.26 -8.57
CA PRO A 83 0.81 -2.29 -7.57
C PRO A 83 -0.11 -1.25 -8.20
N LEU A 84 -1.11 -0.82 -7.44
CA LEU A 84 -2.06 0.20 -7.87
C LEU A 84 -1.36 1.57 -7.92
N THR A 85 -1.75 2.38 -8.90
CA THR A 85 -1.27 3.77 -8.96
C THR A 85 -1.74 4.56 -7.74
N PRO A 86 -1.02 5.61 -7.30
CA PRO A 86 -1.54 6.49 -6.27
C PRO A 86 -2.86 7.14 -6.69
N GLY A 87 -3.89 7.11 -5.84
CA GLY A 87 -5.19 7.72 -6.13
C GLY A 87 -6.39 6.78 -5.93
N PRO A 88 -7.58 7.21 -6.37
CA PRO A 88 -8.82 6.46 -6.17
C PRO A 88 -8.91 5.24 -7.09
N HIS A 89 -9.37 4.12 -6.53
CA HIS A 89 -9.62 2.86 -7.24
C HIS A 89 -11.02 2.32 -6.95
N GLN A 90 -11.65 1.76 -7.97
CA GLN A 90 -12.94 1.07 -7.86
C GLN A 90 -12.71 -0.44 -7.84
N LEU A 91 -13.01 -1.08 -6.71
CA LEU A 91 -12.98 -2.53 -6.58
C LEU A 91 -14.41 -3.07 -6.60
N GLU A 92 -14.62 -4.13 -7.38
CA GLU A 92 -15.86 -4.89 -7.34
C GLU A 92 -15.55 -6.34 -7.00
N VAL A 93 -16.25 -6.87 -5.99
CA VAL A 93 -16.10 -8.24 -5.53
C VAL A 93 -17.47 -8.92 -5.60
N GLU A 94 -17.52 -10.06 -6.26
CA GLU A 94 -18.67 -10.95 -6.28
C GLU A 94 -18.28 -12.30 -5.67
N LEU A 95 -19.08 -12.72 -4.69
CA LEU A 95 -18.87 -13.92 -3.92
C LEU A 95 -20.19 -14.65 -3.70
N VAL A 96 -20.12 -15.95 -3.45
CA VAL A 96 -21.28 -16.81 -3.23
C VAL A 96 -21.26 -17.28 -1.79
N GLU A 97 -22.28 -16.93 -1.04
CA GLU A 97 -22.53 -17.43 0.31
C GLU A 97 -23.66 -18.49 0.25
N LEU A 98 -23.55 -19.52 1.07
CA LEU A 98 -24.42 -20.69 1.00
C LEU A 98 -25.92 -20.37 1.16
N ASN A 99 -26.27 -19.45 2.04
CA ASN A 99 -27.63 -19.12 2.44
C ASN A 99 -28.15 -17.84 1.76
N LEU A 100 -27.27 -16.88 1.51
CA LEU A 100 -27.59 -15.57 0.93
C LEU A 100 -27.45 -15.56 -0.60
N GLY A 101 -26.77 -16.55 -1.18
CA GLY A 101 -26.52 -16.61 -2.60
C GLY A 101 -25.42 -15.65 -3.05
N VAL A 102 -25.62 -14.99 -4.18
CA VAL A 102 -24.62 -14.08 -4.76
C VAL A 102 -24.64 -12.75 -4.01
N LEU A 103 -23.47 -12.34 -3.52
CA LEU A 103 -23.23 -11.07 -2.87
C LEU A 103 -22.29 -10.24 -3.75
N GLN A 104 -22.66 -9.00 -4.02
CA GLN A 104 -21.87 -8.04 -4.78
C GLN A 104 -21.49 -6.88 -3.88
N LEU A 105 -20.21 -6.52 -3.89
CA LEU A 105 -19.65 -5.42 -3.12
C LEU A 105 -18.88 -4.48 -4.04
N GLY A 106 -19.25 -3.21 -4.03
CA GLY A 106 -18.50 -2.12 -4.66
C GLY A 106 -17.76 -1.31 -3.61
N ILE A 107 -16.47 -1.05 -3.84
CA ILE A 107 -15.60 -0.29 -2.94
C ILE A 107 -14.92 0.80 -3.76
N LEU A 108 -14.94 2.03 -3.26
CA LEU A 108 -14.18 3.15 -3.80
C LEU A 108 -13.21 3.61 -2.71
N GLU A 109 -11.92 3.42 -2.93
CA GLU A 109 -10.89 3.76 -1.94
C GLU A 109 -9.62 4.25 -2.62
N SER A 110 -8.91 5.17 -1.95
CA SER A 110 -7.65 5.70 -2.46
C SER A 110 -6.46 4.95 -1.91
N VAL A 111 -5.54 4.57 -2.80
CA VAL A 111 -4.21 4.10 -2.42
C VAL A 111 -3.31 5.32 -2.21
N ALA A 112 -2.67 5.39 -1.05
CA ALA A 112 -1.65 6.39 -0.80
C ALA A 112 -0.51 6.21 -1.80
N GLY A 113 0.01 7.30 -2.35
CA GLY A 113 1.25 7.21 -3.09
C GLY A 113 2.36 6.83 -2.12
N ASP A 114 3.03 5.71 -2.38
CA ASP A 114 4.37 5.54 -1.85
C ASP A 114 5.13 6.79 -2.29
N ALA A 115 5.70 7.49 -1.31
CA ALA A 115 6.81 8.38 -1.59
C ALA A 115 7.93 7.49 -2.14
N ALA A 116 7.86 7.21 -3.45
CA ALA A 116 8.95 6.63 -4.22
C ALA A 116 10.19 7.43 -3.81
N GLY A 117 11.20 6.70 -3.33
CA GLY A 117 12.32 7.18 -2.53
C GLY A 117 12.62 8.65 -2.76
N GLN A 118 12.57 9.43 -1.68
CA GLN A 118 13.32 10.67 -1.64
C GLN A 118 14.74 10.29 -2.05
N PRO A 119 15.22 10.72 -3.24
CA PRO A 119 16.56 10.35 -3.66
C PRO A 119 17.47 10.80 -2.54
N ASP A 120 18.37 9.89 -2.15
CA ASP A 120 19.52 10.21 -1.32
C ASP A 120 19.97 11.61 -1.72
N ARG A 121 20.03 12.53 -0.76
CA ARG A 121 20.81 13.73 -0.98
C ARG A 121 22.22 13.22 -1.24
N GLU A 122 22.57 13.06 -2.51
CA GLU A 122 23.95 13.11 -2.97
C GLU A 122 24.46 14.46 -2.48
N ASP A 123 25.03 14.42 -1.27
CA ASP A 123 25.83 15.47 -0.68
C ASP A 123 27.08 15.51 -1.55
N ALA A 124 26.94 16.22 -2.67
CA ALA A 124 28.03 16.62 -3.52
C ALA A 124 28.97 17.45 -2.66
N ALA A 125 30.06 16.79 -2.27
CA ALA A 125 31.38 17.32 -1.99
C ALA A 125 31.47 18.84 -1.75
N ASP A 126 31.98 19.21 -0.59
CA ASP A 126 33.06 20.19 -0.55
C ASP A 126 34.00 19.90 0.62
N GLY A 127 35.18 19.39 0.27
CA GLY A 127 36.31 19.36 1.17
C GLY A 127 36.74 20.78 1.48
N HIS A 128 36.64 21.16 2.75
CA HIS A 128 37.45 22.25 3.29
C HIS A 128 38.17 21.72 4.53
N SER A 129 39.41 21.29 4.30
CA SER A 129 40.42 21.24 5.34
C SER A 129 40.62 22.65 5.89
N GLN A 130 40.22 22.89 7.14
CA GLN A 130 40.88 23.91 7.96
C GLN A 130 42.03 23.24 8.71
N PRO A 131 43.16 23.95 8.84
CA PRO A 131 43.61 24.20 10.20
C PRO A 131 43.71 25.70 10.49
N ASP A 132 43.41 25.99 11.76
CA ASP A 132 43.54 27.25 12.47
C ASP A 132 44.95 27.86 12.40
N ALA A 133 45.01 29.19 12.31
CA ALA A 133 45.42 30.08 13.41
C ALA A 133 46.07 31.38 12.89
N ALA A 134 45.48 32.51 13.34
CA ALA A 134 46.09 33.78 13.75
C ALA A 134 47.34 34.32 13.02
N ASP A 135 47.30 35.58 12.57
CA ASP A 135 47.78 36.74 13.36
C ASP A 135 47.84 38.05 12.53
N ALA A 136 47.60 39.17 13.23
CA ALA A 136 48.02 40.57 13.02
C ALA A 136 47.66 41.29 11.69
N ALA A 137 46.77 42.28 11.73
CA ALA A 137 47.02 43.71 12.04
C ALA A 137 47.45 44.50 10.79
N ASP A 138 46.59 45.35 10.23
CA ASP A 138 46.21 46.70 10.69
C ASP A 138 47.19 47.79 10.22
N ALA A 139 46.56 48.81 9.63
CA ALA A 139 46.98 50.09 9.10
C ALA A 139 48.45 50.54 9.21
N ALA A 140 49.03 50.87 8.05
CA ALA A 140 49.82 52.08 7.86
C ALA A 140 49.93 52.42 6.36
N ASP A 141 49.18 53.43 5.90
CA ASP A 141 49.55 54.18 4.70
C ASP A 141 49.37 55.68 4.99
N GLN A 142 50.48 56.34 5.30
CA GLN A 142 50.66 57.79 5.37
C GLN A 142 51.85 58.14 4.49
N ALA A 143 51.62 59.00 3.49
CA ALA A 143 52.48 60.09 3.02
C ALA A 143 51.96 60.47 1.61
N ASP A 144 51.16 61.52 1.45
CA ASP A 144 51.57 62.92 1.48
C ASP A 144 52.84 63.18 0.63
N GLY A 145 52.65 63.87 -0.50
CA GLY A 145 53.74 64.16 -1.44
C GLY A 145 53.27 64.76 -2.77
N ASP A 146 52.62 65.93 -2.72
CA ASP A 146 52.63 66.90 -3.83
C ASP A 146 54.06 67.47 -3.96
N PRO A 147 54.69 67.50 -5.15
CA PRO A 147 54.66 68.75 -5.90
C PRO A 147 54.71 68.57 -7.44
N ARG A 148 53.96 69.40 -8.18
CA ARG A 148 54.52 70.43 -9.12
C ARG A 148 53.46 71.07 -10.00
#